data_AF-A0A1F7NJN6-F1
#
_entry.id   AF-A0A1F7NJN6-F1
#
_cell.length_a   1.000
_cell.length_b   1.000
_cell.length_c   1.000
_cell.angle_alpha   90.00
_cell.angle_beta   90.00
_cell.angle_gamma   90.00
#
_symmetry.space_group_name_H-M   'P 1'
#
loop_
_entity.id
_entity.type
_entity.pdbx_description
1 polymer ?
#
loop_
_entity_poly.entity_id
_entity_poly.type
_entity_poly.pdbx_seq_one_letter_code
_entity_poly.pdbx_strand_id
1 'polypeptide(L)'
;MFSWPAWGGALAAAALVAAYVVWTLNALEGELTQQAREVTSLQQEIARQQELLKTLVSADTQVVALEGLDPSPAARGRMWWRREAGGFFVASGLPVPPAGKTYQLWAITGGTRRSAAVFDVDPKGRAALRVTPVAGVEKVEVFAVTLEPAGGLPNPSGAMYLAGKAR
;
A
#
# COMPACT_ATOMS: atom_id res chain seq x y z
N MET A 1 -71.87 -35.10 -28.18
CA MET A 1 -70.68 -34.28 -28.51
C MET A 1 -70.70 -33.08 -27.58
N PHE A 2 -69.79 -33.02 -26.61
CA PHE A 2 -69.75 -31.94 -25.62
C PHE A 2 -68.90 -30.79 -26.18
N SER A 3 -69.53 -29.70 -26.63
CA SER A 3 -68.81 -28.52 -27.14
C SER A 3 -68.50 -27.56 -26.00
N TRP A 4 -67.23 -27.25 -25.81
CA TRP A 4 -66.79 -26.25 -24.82
C TRP A 4 -67.41 -24.88 -25.12
N PRO A 5 -67.85 -24.11 -24.11
CA PRO A 5 -68.25 -22.72 -24.30
C PRO A 5 -67.08 -21.88 -24.83
N ALA A 6 -67.39 -20.90 -25.69
CA ALA A 6 -66.43 -20.04 -26.40
C ALA A 6 -65.44 -19.26 -25.48
N TRP A 7 -65.67 -19.23 -24.17
CA TRP A 7 -64.82 -18.56 -23.18
C TRP A 7 -63.67 -19.43 -22.65
N GLY A 8 -63.66 -20.74 -22.93
CA GLY A 8 -62.61 -21.65 -22.45
C GLY A 8 -61.20 -21.27 -22.92
N GLY A 9 -61.08 -20.73 -24.14
CA GLY A 9 -59.81 -20.26 -24.69
C GLY A 9 -59.26 -19.02 -23.97
N ALA A 10 -60.12 -18.10 -23.53
CA ALA A 10 -59.71 -16.87 -22.84
C ALA A 10 -59.16 -17.16 -21.43
N LEU A 11 -59.78 -18.09 -20.70
CA LEU A 11 -59.28 -18.52 -19.38
C LEU A 11 -57.94 -19.25 -19.48
N ALA A 12 -57.74 -20.09 -20.50
CA ALA A 12 -56.47 -20.75 -20.75
C ALA A 12 -55.34 -19.75 -21.08
N ALA A 13 -55.62 -18.73 -21.90
CA ALA A 13 -54.65 -17.68 -22.20
C ALA A 13 -54.27 -16.86 -20.95
N ALA A 14 -55.24 -16.50 -20.11
CA ALA A 14 -54.99 -15.78 -18.85
C ALA A 14 -54.15 -16.62 -17.87
N ALA A 15 -54.42 -17.93 -17.77
CA ALA A 15 -53.64 -18.84 -16.94
C ALA A 15 -52.18 -18.96 -17.42
N LEU A 16 -51.94 -19.02 -18.74
CA LEU A 16 -50.59 -19.05 -19.30
C LEU A 16 -49.82 -17.75 -19.04
N VAL A 17 -50.47 -16.59 -19.15
CA VAL A 17 -49.86 -15.30 -18.81
C VAL A 17 -49.52 -15.25 -17.32
N ALA A 18 -50.44 -15.67 -16.44
CA ALA A 18 -50.19 -15.71 -15.00
C ALA A 18 -49.02 -16.65 -14.66
N ALA A 19 -48.97 -17.83 -15.27
CA ALA A 19 -47.87 -18.78 -15.09
C ALA A 19 -46.54 -18.22 -15.58
N TYR A 20 -46.53 -17.53 -16.73
CA TYR A 20 -45.34 -16.86 -17.26
C TYR A 20 -44.87 -15.74 -16.31
N VAL A 21 -45.78 -14.90 -15.82
CA VAL A 21 -45.46 -13.83 -14.85
C VAL A 21 -44.87 -14.42 -13.58
N VAL A 22 -45.49 -15.45 -12.99
CA VAL A 22 -44.95 -16.13 -11.79
C VAL A 22 -43.57 -16.72 -12.06
N TRP A 23 -43.37 -17.36 -13.21
CA TRP A 23 -42.07 -17.90 -13.60
C TRP A 23 -41.00 -16.79 -13.72
N THR A 24 -41.34 -15.66 -14.36
CA THR A 24 -40.41 -14.52 -14.49
C THR A 24 -40.08 -13.87 -13.15
N LEU A 25 -41.04 -13.73 -12.23
CA LEU A 25 -40.81 -13.18 -10.90
C LEU A 25 -39.88 -14.09 -10.09
N ASN A 26 -40.12 -15.40 -10.10
CA ASN A 26 -39.26 -16.37 -9.43
C ASN A 26 -37.84 -16.39 -10.02
N ALA A 27 -37.71 -16.27 -11.34
CA ALA A 27 -36.41 -16.19 -12.00
C ALA A 27 -35.65 -14.92 -11.60
N LEU A 28 -36.34 -13.77 -11.54
CA LEU A 28 -35.76 -12.49 -11.14
C LEU A 28 -35.35 -12.46 -9.66
N GLU A 29 -36.18 -13.01 -8.77
CA GLU A 29 -35.84 -13.17 -7.34
C GLU A 29 -34.60 -14.06 -7.15
N GLY A 30 -34.49 -15.12 -7.95
CA GLY A 30 -33.32 -15.99 -7.98
C GLY A 30 -32.05 -15.23 -8.37
N GLU A 31 -32.11 -14.43 -9.43
CA GLU A 31 -31.00 -13.61 -9.90
C GLU A 31 -30.59 -12.54 -8.88
N LEU A 32 -31.55 -11.83 -8.28
CA LEU A 32 -31.28 -10.86 -7.21
C LEU A 32 -30.61 -11.51 -6.00
N THR A 33 -31.07 -12.70 -5.61
CA THR A 33 -30.48 -13.44 -4.48
C THR A 33 -29.05 -13.87 -4.80
N GLN A 34 -28.78 -14.29 -6.04
CA GLN A 34 -27.44 -14.66 -6.48
C GLN A 34 -26.50 -13.45 -6.46
N GLN A 35 -26.93 -12.31 -7.01
CA GLN A 35 -26.16 -11.07 -6.99
C GLN A 35 -25.88 -10.59 -5.56
N ALA A 36 -26.88 -10.66 -4.66
CA ALA A 36 -26.70 -10.29 -3.26
C ALA A 36 -25.65 -11.18 -2.56
N ARG A 37 -25.61 -12.49 -2.87
CA ARG A 37 -24.59 -13.42 -2.37
C ARG A 37 -23.21 -13.10 -2.92
N GLU A 38 -23.11 -12.80 -4.21
CA GLU A 38 -21.85 -12.41 -4.84
C GLU A 38 -21.30 -11.12 -4.23
N VAL A 39 -22.12 -10.09 -4.09
CA VAL A 39 -21.75 -8.83 -3.41
C VAL A 39 -21.26 -9.11 -1.99
N THR A 40 -21.99 -9.94 -1.23
CA THR A 40 -21.59 -10.31 0.14
C THR A 40 -20.25 -11.04 0.15
N SER A 41 -20.03 -11.97 -0.78
CA SER A 41 -18.77 -12.71 -0.90
C SER A 41 -17.61 -11.80 -1.28
N LEU A 42 -17.81 -10.85 -2.21
CA LEU A 42 -16.80 -9.87 -2.60
C LEU A 42 -16.46 -8.94 -1.43
N GLN A 43 -17.46 -8.50 -0.68
CA GLN A 43 -17.25 -7.69 0.52
C GLN A 43 -16.44 -8.45 1.58
N GLN A 44 -16.71 -9.73 1.77
CA GLN A 44 -15.95 -10.59 2.68
C GLN A 44 -14.49 -10.76 2.24
N GLU A 45 -14.25 -10.95 0.93
CA GLU A 45 -12.90 -11.07 0.38
C GLU A 45 -12.12 -9.77 0.56
N ILE A 46 -12.74 -8.62 0.26
CA ILE A 46 -12.14 -7.30 0.51
C ILE A 46 -11.79 -7.12 2.00
N ALA A 47 -12.71 -7.46 2.90
CA ALA A 47 -12.47 -7.35 4.34
C ALA A 47 -11.30 -8.25 4.79
N ARG A 48 -11.20 -9.46 4.23
CA ARG A 48 -10.11 -10.40 4.52
C ARG A 48 -8.76 -9.87 4.05
N GLN A 49 -8.70 -9.31 2.84
CA GLN A 49 -7.49 -8.69 2.31
C GLN A 49 -7.07 -7.47 3.14
N GLN A 50 -8.02 -6.65 3.57
CA GLN A 50 -7.74 -5.53 4.46
C GLN A 50 -7.19 -5.99 5.82
N GLU A 51 -7.72 -7.07 6.40
CA GLU A 51 -7.25 -7.60 7.68
C GLU A 51 -5.85 -8.21 7.57
N LEU A 52 -5.56 -8.91 6.47
CA LEU A 52 -4.21 -9.37 6.15
C LEU A 52 -3.24 -8.20 5.99
N LEU A 53 -3.64 -7.13 5.29
CA LEU A 53 -2.84 -5.93 5.16
C LEU A 53 -2.63 -5.22 6.50
N LYS A 54 -3.63 -5.16 7.39
CA LYS A 54 -3.47 -4.62 8.76
C LYS A 54 -2.55 -5.49 9.63
N THR A 55 -2.58 -6.81 9.44
CA THR A 55 -1.69 -7.73 10.14
C THR A 55 -0.25 -7.59 9.61
N LEU A 56 -0.10 -7.45 8.29
CA LEU A 56 1.19 -7.27 7.62
C LEU A 56 1.77 -5.87 7.80
N VAL A 57 0.95 -4.84 7.87
CA VAL A 57 1.26 -3.47 8.30
C VAL A 57 0.96 -3.40 9.80
N SER A 58 1.72 -4.18 10.57
CA SER A 58 1.51 -4.28 12.02
C SER A 58 1.53 -2.91 12.68
N ALA A 59 0.88 -2.80 13.84
CA ALA A 59 0.88 -1.62 14.71
C ALA A 59 2.28 -1.06 15.00
N ASP A 60 3.33 -1.86 14.79
CA ASP A 60 4.74 -1.53 15.01
C ASP A 60 5.42 -0.88 13.79
N THR A 61 4.70 -0.66 12.68
CA THR A 61 5.27 0.02 11.51
C THR A 61 5.37 1.52 11.76
N GLN A 62 6.59 1.99 11.99
CA GLN A 62 6.87 3.41 12.13
C GLN A 62 6.93 4.06 10.74
N VAL A 63 6.11 5.09 10.52
CA VAL A 63 6.17 5.92 9.32
C VAL A 63 6.85 7.24 9.67
N VAL A 64 8.00 7.48 9.06
CA VAL A 64 8.83 8.67 9.32
C VAL A 64 8.89 9.51 8.06
N ALA A 65 8.43 10.76 8.16
CA ALA A 65 8.67 11.77 7.14
C ALA A 65 10.05 12.39 7.37
N LEU A 66 10.87 12.43 6.32
CA LEU A 66 12.15 13.13 6.31
C LEU A 66 12.03 14.41 5.48
N GLU A 67 12.39 15.52 6.10
CA GLU A 67 12.34 16.85 5.53
C GLU A 67 13.67 17.20 4.86
N GLY A 68 13.61 17.94 3.76
CA GLY A 68 14.76 18.52 3.06
C GLY A 68 15.51 19.52 3.92
N LEU A 69 16.84 19.42 3.89
CA LEU A 69 17.77 20.36 4.51
C LEU A 69 18.65 21.00 3.44
N ASP A 70 19.29 22.13 3.74
CA ASP A 70 20.30 22.68 2.86
C ASP A 70 21.41 21.65 2.59
N PRO A 71 21.82 21.47 1.31
CA PRO A 71 21.56 22.34 0.17
C PRO A 71 20.33 21.98 -0.69
N SER A 72 19.45 21.06 -0.25
CA SER A 72 18.22 20.69 -0.97
C SER A 72 16.96 20.76 -0.07
N PRO A 73 16.49 21.96 0.30
CA PRO A 73 15.34 22.13 1.19
C PRO A 73 14.01 21.65 0.59
N ALA A 74 13.94 21.52 -0.74
CA ALA A 74 12.76 20.99 -1.44
C ALA A 74 12.71 19.45 -1.46
N ALA A 75 13.81 18.77 -1.11
CA ALA A 75 13.84 17.32 -1.07
C ALA A 75 12.88 16.76 -0.01
N ARG A 76 12.39 15.55 -0.25
CA ARG A 76 11.48 14.84 0.66
C ARG A 76 11.85 13.37 0.72
N GLY A 77 11.72 12.78 1.90
CA GLY A 77 11.85 11.35 2.12
C GLY A 77 10.69 10.81 2.94
N ARG A 78 10.38 9.53 2.75
CA ARG A 78 9.47 8.79 3.62
C ARG A 78 10.01 7.40 3.87
N MET A 79 10.04 7.02 5.14
CA MET A 79 10.49 5.72 5.61
C MET A 79 9.35 4.98 6.27
N TRP A 80 9.07 3.76 5.81
CA TRP A 80 8.25 2.80 6.54
C TRP A 80 9.19 1.78 7.15
N TRP A 81 9.21 1.71 8.48
CA TRP A 81 10.20 0.94 9.22
C TRP A 81 9.54 -0.02 10.20
N ARG A 82 10.10 -1.22 10.29
CA ARG A 82 9.83 -2.21 11.33
C ARG A 82 11.14 -2.88 11.70
N ARG A 83 11.42 -2.95 12.99
CA ARG A 83 12.69 -3.44 13.50
C ARG A 83 13.07 -4.82 12.95
N GLU A 84 12.14 -5.77 12.99
CA GLU A 84 12.39 -7.19 12.68
C GLU A 84 12.42 -7.45 11.17
N ALA A 85 11.69 -6.66 10.40
CA ALA A 85 11.50 -6.87 8.96
C ALA A 85 12.28 -5.89 8.08
N GLY A 86 12.84 -4.84 8.67
CA GLY A 86 13.43 -3.73 7.95
C GLY A 86 12.37 -2.75 7.47
N GLY A 87 12.47 -2.28 6.23
CA GLY A 87 11.55 -1.27 5.76
C GLY A 87 11.62 -0.95 4.28
N PHE A 88 10.91 0.11 3.92
CA PHE A 88 10.93 0.69 2.58
C PHE A 88 11.18 2.18 2.68
N PHE A 89 12.13 2.68 1.90
CA PHE A 89 12.48 4.09 1.84
C PHE A 89 12.18 4.63 0.45
N VAL A 90 11.56 5.81 0.40
CA VAL A 90 11.40 6.58 -0.84
C VAL A 90 11.92 7.99 -0.64
N ALA A 91 12.57 8.53 -1.66
CA ALA A 91 13.03 9.91 -1.70
C ALA A 91 12.73 10.55 -3.05
N SER A 92 12.59 11.87 -3.03
CA SER A 92 12.39 12.71 -4.21
C SER A 92 13.04 14.07 -4.01
N GLY A 93 13.49 14.70 -5.10
CA GLY A 93 14.11 16.03 -5.06
C GLY A 93 15.55 16.04 -4.53
N LEU A 94 16.20 14.88 -4.45
CA LEU A 94 17.62 14.80 -4.16
C LEU A 94 18.42 15.11 -5.44
N PRO A 95 19.45 15.97 -5.40
CA PRO A 95 20.34 16.15 -6.54
C PRO A 95 21.00 14.84 -6.98
N VAL A 96 21.32 14.70 -8.26
CA VAL A 96 22.13 13.56 -8.72
C VAL A 96 23.53 13.68 -8.11
N PRO A 97 24.03 12.64 -7.40
CA PRO A 97 25.37 12.67 -6.82
C PRO A 97 26.44 12.93 -7.88
N PRO A 98 27.46 13.76 -7.59
CA PRO A 98 28.62 13.88 -8.45
C PRO A 98 29.40 12.56 -8.50
N ALA A 99 30.28 12.42 -9.49
CA ALA A 99 31.10 11.21 -9.65
C ALA A 99 31.86 10.87 -8.35
N GLY A 100 31.82 9.59 -7.97
CA GLY A 100 32.47 9.10 -6.75
C GLY A 100 31.71 9.37 -5.45
N LYS A 101 30.46 9.85 -5.52
CA LYS A 101 29.56 10.04 -4.38
C LYS A 101 28.29 9.21 -4.54
N THR A 102 27.63 8.93 -3.41
CA THR A 102 26.35 8.21 -3.32
C THR A 102 25.58 8.72 -2.10
N TYR A 103 24.30 8.37 -1.97
CA TYR A 103 23.55 8.67 -0.75
C TYR A 103 23.61 7.52 0.25
N GLN A 104 23.59 7.86 1.53
CA GLN A 104 23.51 6.87 2.60
C GLN A 104 22.41 7.24 3.58
N LEU A 105 21.51 6.29 3.82
CA LEU A 105 20.45 6.35 4.82
C LEU A 105 20.99 5.85 6.16
N TRP A 106 20.71 6.59 7.22
CA TRP A 106 21.13 6.30 8.58
C TRP A 106 19.93 6.09 9.48
N ALA A 107 19.98 5.04 10.29
CA ALA A 107 19.12 4.86 11.46
C ALA A 107 19.88 5.35 12.70
N ILE A 108 19.32 6.31 13.43
CA ILE A 108 19.96 6.93 14.59
C ILE A 108 19.18 6.55 15.85
N THR A 109 19.90 6.03 16.84
CA THR A 109 19.38 5.64 18.16
C THR A 109 20.36 6.07 19.24
N GLY A 110 19.91 6.84 20.25
CA GLY A 110 20.76 7.28 21.35
C GLY A 110 22.02 8.01 20.88
N GLY A 111 21.92 8.79 19.80
CA GLY A 111 23.05 9.50 19.17
C GLY A 111 23.99 8.65 18.31
N THR A 112 23.86 7.32 18.31
CA THR A 112 24.64 6.42 17.46
C THR A 112 24.01 6.32 16.08
N ARG A 113 24.76 6.61 15.02
CA ARG A 113 24.33 6.40 13.64
C ARG A 113 24.71 5.00 13.17
N ARG A 114 23.75 4.28 12.59
CA ARG A 114 23.99 3.00 11.92
C ARG A 114 23.58 3.09 10.46
N SER A 115 24.43 2.58 9.57
CA SER A 115 24.13 2.50 8.14
C SER A 115 22.90 1.62 7.93
N ALA A 116 21.86 2.19 7.32
CA ALA A 116 20.64 1.46 6.98
C ALA A 116 20.64 1.03 5.51
N ALA A 117 21.11 1.90 4.61
CA ALA A 117 21.27 1.59 3.19
C ALA A 117 22.20 2.59 2.50
N VAL A 118 22.87 2.13 1.45
CA VAL A 118 23.58 2.98 0.47
C VAL A 118 22.79 2.93 -0.83
N PHE A 119 22.55 4.07 -1.48
CA PHE A 119 21.69 4.14 -2.64
C PHE A 119 22.02 5.32 -3.56
N ASP A 120 21.69 5.16 -4.84
CA ASP A 120 21.71 6.22 -5.82
C ASP A 120 20.29 6.65 -6.20
N VAL A 121 20.18 7.78 -6.89
CA VAL A 121 18.91 8.33 -7.38
C VAL A 121 18.85 8.25 -8.90
N ASP A 122 17.63 8.20 -9.44
CA ASP A 122 17.40 8.32 -10.87
C ASP A 122 17.73 9.75 -11.38
N PRO A 123 17.76 10.00 -12.71
CA PRO A 123 18.02 11.33 -13.26
C PRO A 123 17.01 12.42 -12.85
N LYS A 124 15.88 12.05 -12.23
CA LYS A 124 14.88 12.97 -11.67
C LYS A 124 15.05 13.17 -10.17
N GLY A 125 16.12 12.65 -9.58
CA GLY A 125 16.40 12.79 -8.15
C GLY A 125 15.51 11.93 -7.25
N ARG A 126 15.02 10.80 -7.76
CA ARG A 126 14.13 9.89 -7.03
C ARG A 126 14.83 8.59 -6.68
N ALA A 127 14.52 8.05 -5.50
CA ALA A 127 14.97 6.73 -5.07
C ALA A 127 13.82 5.97 -4.41
N ALA A 128 13.81 4.65 -4.57
CA ALA A 128 12.93 3.74 -3.88
C ALA A 128 13.69 2.45 -3.61
N LEU A 129 13.83 2.06 -2.34
CA LEU A 129 14.59 0.87 -1.98
C LEU A 129 14.01 0.15 -0.76
N ARG A 130 14.20 -1.16 -0.75
CA ARG A 130 14.00 -1.99 0.43
C ARG A 130 15.20 -1.83 1.37
N VAL A 131 14.94 -1.58 2.64
CA VAL A 131 15.92 -1.47 3.72
C VAL A 131 15.86 -2.76 4.52
N THR A 132 16.99 -3.42 4.74
CA THR A 132 17.05 -4.61 5.59
C THR A 132 16.99 -4.23 7.08
N PRO A 133 16.65 -5.17 7.98
CA PRO A 133 16.81 -4.96 9.42
C PRO A 133 18.23 -4.44 9.76
N VAL A 134 18.31 -3.44 10.63
CA VAL A 134 19.58 -2.82 11.04
C VAL A 134 19.99 -3.43 12.38
N ALA A 135 21.09 -4.17 12.39
CA ALA A 135 21.55 -4.88 13.57
C ALA A 135 21.86 -3.93 14.74
N GLY A 136 21.37 -4.27 15.93
CA GLY A 136 21.59 -3.51 17.16
C GLY A 136 20.81 -2.19 17.23
N VAL A 137 19.73 -2.06 16.47
CA VAL A 137 18.78 -0.93 16.54
C VAL A 137 17.45 -1.44 17.08
N GLU A 138 17.21 -1.22 18.37
CA GLU A 138 15.98 -1.62 19.06
C GLU A 138 14.82 -0.67 18.74
N LYS A 139 15.12 0.63 18.66
CA LYS A 139 14.19 1.70 18.34
C LYS A 139 14.94 2.74 17.52
N VAL A 140 14.33 3.23 16.43
CA VAL A 140 14.89 4.36 15.69
C VAL A 140 14.29 5.64 16.25
N GLU A 141 15.13 6.65 16.51
CA GLU A 141 14.71 7.98 16.93
C GLU A 141 14.73 8.97 15.76
N VAL A 142 15.71 8.84 14.88
CA VAL A 142 15.88 9.70 13.72
C VAL A 142 16.34 8.87 12.52
N PHE A 143 15.77 9.16 11.35
CA PHE A 143 16.36 8.79 10.08
C PHE A 143 17.01 10.02 9.44
N ALA A 144 18.16 9.83 8.81
CA ALA A 144 18.86 10.88 8.08
C ALA A 144 19.47 10.36 6.79
N VAL A 145 19.61 11.23 5.78
CA VAL A 145 20.33 10.93 4.54
C VAL A 145 21.49 11.90 4.38
N THR A 146 22.68 11.37 4.10
CA THR A 146 23.87 12.16 3.78
C THR A 146 24.44 11.80 2.41
N LEU A 147 25.21 12.71 1.82
CA LEU A 147 25.96 12.47 0.58
C LEU A 147 27.37 12.00 0.90
N GLU A 148 27.65 10.71 0.70
CA GLU A 148 28.87 10.03 1.12
C GLU A 148 29.75 9.64 -0.09
N PRO A 149 31.03 9.27 0.14
CA PRO A 149 31.83 8.59 -0.89
C PRO A 149 31.15 7.33 -1.42
N ALA A 150 31.43 6.98 -2.68
CA ALA A 150 30.92 5.76 -3.31
C ALA A 150 31.18 4.52 -2.44
N GLY A 151 30.16 3.67 -2.31
CA GLY A 151 30.17 2.51 -1.41
C GLY A 151 29.72 2.81 0.03
N GLY A 152 29.58 4.09 0.39
CA GLY A 152 29.20 4.51 1.74
C GLY A 152 30.33 4.36 2.76
N LEU A 153 30.06 4.76 4.00
CA LEU A 153 31.01 4.67 5.10
C LEU A 153 30.37 4.06 6.37
N PRO A 154 31.17 3.59 7.34
CA PRO A 154 30.67 3.15 8.64
C PRO A 154 30.09 4.30 9.48
N ASN A 155 30.57 5.52 9.27
CA ASN A 155 30.13 6.73 9.97
C ASN A 155 29.82 7.84 8.96
N PRO A 156 28.85 8.73 9.22
CA PRO A 156 28.55 9.84 8.32
C PRO A 156 29.73 10.80 8.20
N SER A 157 30.06 11.19 6.98
CA SER A 157 31.13 12.16 6.67
C SER A 157 30.64 13.35 5.84
N GLY A 158 29.52 13.16 5.13
CA GLY A 158 28.99 14.12 4.18
C GLY A 158 27.99 15.12 4.75
N ALA A 159 27.58 16.06 3.89
CA ALA A 159 26.46 16.94 4.17
C ALA A 159 25.16 16.15 4.30
N MET A 160 24.29 16.58 5.20
CA MET A 160 22.98 16.00 5.42
C MET A 160 21.95 16.65 4.50
N TYR A 161 21.15 15.85 3.80
CA TYR A 161 20.14 16.31 2.84
C TYR A 161 18.72 16.09 3.33
N LEU A 162 18.50 15.03 4.13
CA LEU A 162 17.19 14.70 4.68
C LEU A 162 17.33 14.33 6.14
N ALA A 163 16.35 14.72 6.98
CA ALA A 163 16.24 14.24 8.35
C ALA A 163 14.78 14.17 8.80
N GLY A 164 14.45 13.18 9.63
CA GLY A 164 13.10 12.99 10.15
C GLY A 164 13.12 12.26 11.49
N LYS A 165 12.36 12.78 12.47
CA LYS A 165 12.20 12.13 13.77
C LYS A 165 11.15 11.03 13.67
N ALA A 166 11.51 9.82 14.08
CA ALA A 166 10.57 8.74 14.31
C ALA A 166 9.76 9.06 15.58
N ARG A 167 8.44 8.91 15.51
CA ARG A 167 7.54 9.07 16.67
C ARG A 167 7.35 7.74 17.38
#